data_AF-A0A7V9TFW6-F1
#
_entry.id   AF-A0A7V9TFW6-F1
#
_cell.length_a   1.000
_cell.length_b   1.000
_cell.length_c   1.000
_cell.angle_alpha   90.00
_cell.angle_beta   90.00
_cell.angle_gamma   90.00
#
_symmetry.space_group_name_H-M   'P 1'
#
loop_
_entity.id
_entity.type
_entity.pdbx_description
1 polymer ?
#
loop_
_entity_poly.entity_id
_entity_poly.type
_entity_poly.pdbx_seq_one_letter_code
_entity_poly.pdbx_strand_id
1 'polypeptide(L)'
;MKRTVRQLPLGDLQLFILVVALTFFGIAMVYSAGVLDVPGTIVTGLWRQQLLWFTLAMIATPFILKIPVIWMEWAAIPVYSFACILLLLTLFVGTGAGTAESVSGWLAVGPVRIQPSEFAKIAVILMLARVLGGWRESPQTIWALWKPIGVVLLPMALVMAQPDLGTALVFSSILLACLFWAGTPLATLFFLISPVIGLFLSINVWLWGAYIVILALALGYLYKPYLSEGVTIMVMNVVAGTVALPLWNKLETYQKNRFLVFLDPSIDPRGAGYNLIQSRVAIGSGGWYGKGFTEGTQKRLAFLPEQHTDFIFAVVGEEWGFIGAGLVLVAFA
;
A
#
# COMPACT_ATOMS: atom_id res chain seq x y z
N MET A 1 24.11 33.64 -6.58
CA MET A 1 24.81 33.11 -5.38
C MET A 1 24.61 31.59 -5.36
N LYS A 2 25.49 30.84 -6.04
CA LYS A 2 25.40 29.37 -6.15
C LYS A 2 25.82 28.78 -4.81
N ARG A 3 24.87 28.32 -3.99
CA ARG A 3 25.18 27.42 -2.87
C ARG A 3 25.57 26.08 -3.48
N THR A 4 26.87 25.86 -3.59
CA THR A 4 27.46 24.55 -3.85
C THR A 4 27.19 23.69 -2.61
N VAL A 5 25.99 23.13 -2.53
CA VAL A 5 25.70 22.05 -1.58
C VAL A 5 26.67 20.95 -1.97
N ARG A 6 27.61 20.67 -1.07
CA ARG A 6 28.57 19.58 -1.19
C ARG A 6 27.72 18.30 -1.30
N GLN A 7 27.47 17.84 -2.52
CA GLN A 7 26.74 16.59 -2.74
C GLN A 7 27.61 15.48 -2.17
N LEU A 8 27.29 15.03 -0.96
CA LEU A 8 27.84 13.79 -0.44
C LEU A 8 27.51 12.69 -1.46
N PRO A 9 28.39 11.71 -1.67
CA PRO A 9 28.16 10.63 -2.64
C PRO A 9 26.91 9.78 -2.36
N LEU A 10 26.28 9.95 -1.18
CA LEU A 10 25.10 9.23 -0.71
C LEU A 10 23.80 10.08 -0.67
N GLY A 11 23.84 11.34 -1.14
CA GLY A 11 22.65 12.21 -1.09
C GLY A 11 22.34 12.72 0.32
N ASP A 12 21.09 12.54 0.77
CA ASP A 12 20.63 12.93 2.11
C ASP A 12 21.04 11.89 3.17
N LEU A 13 22.11 12.21 3.90
CA LEU A 13 22.68 11.33 4.92
C LEU A 13 21.70 11.08 6.09
N GLN A 14 20.87 12.07 6.43
CA GLN A 14 19.92 11.94 7.54
C GLN A 14 18.85 10.91 7.19
N LEU A 15 18.28 11.00 5.98
CA LEU A 15 17.34 10.01 5.48
C LEU A 15 17.96 8.62 5.41
N PHE A 16 19.19 8.51 4.92
CA PHE A 16 19.89 7.23 4.82
C PHE A 16 20.07 6.57 6.20
N ILE A 17 20.56 7.31 7.20
CA ILE A 17 20.74 6.80 8.56
C ILE A 17 19.40 6.36 9.15
N LEU A 18 18.34 7.15 8.95
CA LEU A 18 17.01 6.85 9.47
C LEU A 18 16.43 5.57 8.85
N VAL A 19 16.56 5.38 7.53
CA VAL A 19 16.12 4.16 6.84
C VAL A 19 16.90 2.93 7.34
N VAL A 20 18.22 3.05 7.49
CA VAL A 20 19.05 1.97 8.02
C VAL A 20 18.66 1.63 9.46
N ALA A 21 18.47 2.64 10.32
CA ALA A 21 18.07 2.46 11.71
C ALA A 21 16.69 1.77 11.82
N LEU A 22 15.69 2.24 11.06
CA LEU A 22 14.36 1.62 11.01
C LEU A 22 14.41 0.19 10.49
N THR A 23 15.26 -0.10 9.51
CA THR A 23 15.41 -1.46 8.97
C THR A 23 16.02 -2.40 10.01
N PHE A 24 17.09 -1.99 10.70
CA PHE A 24 17.68 -2.78 11.78
C PHE A 24 16.71 -2.97 12.96
N PHE A 25 15.94 -1.94 13.31
CA PHE A 25 14.88 -2.07 14.30
C PHE A 25 13.82 -3.09 13.86
N GLY A 26 13.36 -3.01 12.61
CA GLY A 26 12.44 -3.99 12.03
C GLY A 26 12.99 -5.42 12.08
N ILE A 27 14.26 -5.62 11.73
CA ILE A 27 14.93 -6.94 11.82
C ILE A 27 15.00 -7.43 13.28
N ALA A 28 15.30 -6.55 14.23
CA ALA A 28 15.31 -6.87 15.65
C ALA A 28 13.91 -7.28 16.15
N MET A 29 12.86 -6.61 15.66
CA MET A 29 11.47 -6.97 15.97
C MET A 29 11.04 -8.28 15.33
N VAL A 30 11.49 -8.58 14.10
CA VAL A 30 11.24 -9.88 13.45
C VAL A 30 11.95 -11.00 14.19
N TYR A 31 13.21 -10.77 14.62
CA TYR A 31 13.93 -11.70 15.49
C TYR A 31 13.14 -11.92 16.78
N SER A 32 12.75 -10.83 17.45
CA SER A 32 12.00 -10.91 18.69
C SER A 32 10.73 -11.72 18.46
N ALA A 33 9.90 -11.32 17.49
CA ALA A 33 8.68 -12.02 17.09
C ALA A 33 8.91 -13.53 17.00
N GLY A 34 10.03 -13.96 16.41
CA GLY A 34 10.34 -15.37 16.22
C GLY A 34 10.83 -16.14 17.44
N VAL A 35 11.12 -15.47 18.55
CA VAL A 35 11.38 -16.10 19.85
C VAL A 35 10.03 -16.43 20.50
N LEU A 36 9.59 -17.68 20.33
CA LEU A 36 8.35 -18.22 20.87
C LEU A 36 8.65 -19.33 21.89
N ASP A 37 7.77 -19.49 22.89
CA ASP A 37 7.85 -20.60 23.85
C ASP A 37 7.32 -21.92 23.25
N VAL A 38 6.78 -21.89 22.03
CA VAL A 38 6.32 -23.04 21.26
C VAL A 38 7.40 -23.47 20.26
N PRO A 39 7.84 -24.75 20.23
CA PRO A 39 8.84 -25.23 19.29
C PRO A 39 8.30 -25.18 17.85
N GLY A 40 8.83 -24.26 17.03
CA GLY A 40 8.55 -24.17 15.59
C GLY A 40 9.79 -23.75 14.81
N THR A 41 10.28 -24.61 13.92
CA THR A 41 11.55 -24.42 13.18
C THR A 41 11.49 -23.36 12.08
N ILE A 42 10.30 -23.02 11.58
CA ILE A 42 10.11 -22.15 10.40
C ILE A 42 10.34 -20.67 10.75
N VAL A 43 9.92 -20.26 11.95
CA VAL A 43 9.89 -18.85 12.35
C VAL A 43 11.27 -18.33 12.74
N THR A 44 12.10 -19.17 13.35
CA THR A 44 13.41 -18.77 13.92
C THR A 44 14.46 -18.38 12.87
N GLY A 45 14.21 -18.68 11.59
CA GLY A 45 15.11 -18.36 10.46
C GLY A 45 14.80 -17.08 9.69
N LEU A 46 13.64 -16.44 9.90
CA LEU A 46 13.18 -15.32 9.07
C LEU A 46 14.08 -14.08 9.17
N TRP A 47 14.55 -13.74 10.37
CA TRP A 47 15.46 -12.60 10.56
C TRP A 47 16.79 -12.78 9.80
N ARG A 48 17.26 -14.02 9.61
CA ARG A 48 18.46 -14.30 8.80
C ARG A 48 18.21 -14.01 7.32
N GLN A 49 17.03 -14.36 6.82
CA GLN A 49 16.62 -14.00 5.47
C GLN A 49 16.51 -12.47 5.32
N GLN A 50 15.94 -11.78 6.31
CA GLN A 50 15.87 -10.30 6.28
C GLN A 50 17.24 -9.63 6.29
N LEU A 51 18.21 -10.15 7.06
CA LEU A 51 19.60 -9.68 7.01
C LEU A 51 20.23 -9.91 5.62
N LEU A 52 19.98 -11.07 5.00
CA LEU A 52 20.45 -11.33 3.64
C LEU A 52 19.85 -10.32 2.65
N TRP A 53 18.54 -10.07 2.69
CA TRP A 53 17.90 -9.07 1.84
C TRP A 53 18.44 -7.65 2.08
N PHE A 54 18.67 -7.27 3.34
CA PHE A 54 19.28 -6.00 3.69
C PHE A 54 20.70 -5.87 3.12
N THR A 55 21.55 -6.89 3.28
CA THR A 55 22.91 -6.86 2.73
C THR A 55 22.91 -6.76 1.21
N LEU A 56 22.03 -7.50 0.52
CA LEU A 56 21.85 -7.38 -0.93
C LEU A 56 21.40 -5.97 -1.34
N ALA A 57 20.48 -5.35 -0.60
CA ALA A 57 20.03 -3.98 -0.83
C ALA A 57 21.15 -2.94 -0.60
N MET A 58 21.97 -3.12 0.44
CA MET A 58 23.12 -2.24 0.70
C MET A 58 24.21 -2.36 -0.37
N ILE A 59 24.41 -3.56 -0.92
CA ILE A 59 25.30 -3.77 -2.07
C ILE A 59 24.72 -3.11 -3.33
N ALA A 60 23.41 -3.21 -3.57
CA ALA A 60 22.76 -2.65 -4.76
C ALA A 60 22.70 -1.10 -4.76
N THR A 61 22.49 -0.49 -3.59
CA THR A 61 22.36 0.97 -3.41
C THR A 61 23.43 1.81 -4.14
N PRO A 62 24.75 1.58 -3.95
CA PRO A 62 25.78 2.39 -4.61
C PRO A 62 25.80 2.25 -6.15
N PHE A 63 25.29 1.14 -6.70
CA PHE A 63 25.14 0.99 -8.15
C PHE A 63 23.96 1.80 -8.66
N ILE A 64 22.82 1.75 -7.95
CA ILE A 64 21.61 2.50 -8.30
C ILE A 64 21.87 4.02 -8.24
N LEU A 65 22.59 4.49 -7.22
CA LEU A 65 22.93 5.91 -7.07
C LEU A 65 23.81 6.46 -8.21
N LYS A 66 24.50 5.59 -8.95
CA LYS A 66 25.33 5.98 -10.10
C LYS A 66 24.54 6.02 -11.42
N ILE A 67 23.30 5.53 -11.44
CA ILE A 67 22.47 5.52 -12.65
C ILE A 67 22.00 6.95 -12.94
N PRO A 68 22.32 7.54 -14.11
CA PRO A 68 21.85 8.86 -14.46
C PRO A 68 20.34 8.87 -14.68
N VAL A 69 19.67 9.98 -14.33
CA VAL A 69 18.22 10.14 -14.48
C VAL A 69 17.74 9.88 -15.92
N ILE A 70 18.54 10.23 -16.93
CA ILE A 70 18.24 9.98 -18.35
C ILE A 70 18.07 8.48 -18.63
N TRP A 71 18.91 7.63 -18.02
CA TRP A 71 18.79 6.18 -18.18
C TRP A 71 17.53 5.65 -17.49
N MET A 72 17.13 6.23 -16.35
CA MET A 72 15.87 5.88 -15.69
C MET A 72 14.66 6.25 -16.56
N GLU A 73 14.72 7.40 -17.23
CA GLU A 73 13.67 7.84 -18.15
C GLU A 73 13.54 6.92 -19.38
N TRP A 74 14.66 6.50 -19.96
CA TRP A 74 14.69 5.57 -21.09
C TRP A 74 14.26 4.16 -20.68
N ALA A 75 14.63 3.74 -19.46
CA ALA A 75 14.24 2.46 -18.89
C ALA A 75 12.75 2.39 -18.52
N ALA A 76 12.06 3.51 -18.34
CA ALA A 76 10.65 3.52 -17.89
C ALA A 76 9.73 2.65 -18.78
N ILE A 77 9.81 2.79 -20.10
CA ILE A 77 8.97 2.02 -21.04
C ILE A 77 9.29 0.51 -21.00
N PRO A 78 10.54 0.05 -21.15
CA PRO A 78 10.85 -1.38 -21.09
C PRO A 78 10.57 -1.97 -19.70
N VAL A 79 10.87 -1.25 -18.61
CA VAL A 79 10.59 -1.72 -17.24
C VAL A 79 9.10 -1.85 -17.00
N TYR A 80 8.29 -0.88 -17.43
CA TYR A 80 6.82 -0.94 -17.36
C TYR A 80 6.24 -2.09 -18.19
N SER A 81 6.69 -2.24 -19.43
CA SER A 81 6.21 -3.30 -20.33
C SER A 81 6.57 -4.67 -19.78
N PHE A 82 7.81 -4.83 -19.30
CA PHE A 82 8.27 -6.05 -18.65
C PHE A 82 7.47 -6.36 -17.39
N ALA A 83 7.19 -5.37 -16.54
CA ALA A 83 6.37 -5.57 -15.35
C ALA A 83 4.94 -6.01 -15.69
N CYS A 84 4.33 -5.43 -16.72
CA CYS A 84 3.00 -5.84 -17.18
C CYS A 84 3.01 -7.27 -17.75
N ILE A 85 4.04 -7.64 -18.52
CA ILE A 85 4.23 -9.01 -19.02
C ILE A 85 4.40 -9.99 -17.86
N LEU A 86 5.18 -9.62 -16.83
CA LEU A 86 5.40 -10.45 -15.65
C LEU A 86 4.10 -10.64 -14.84
N LEU A 87 3.29 -9.57 -14.70
CA LEU A 87 1.96 -9.63 -14.08
C LEU A 87 0.96 -10.46 -14.89
N LEU A 88 1.06 -10.41 -16.21
CA LEU A 88 0.25 -11.27 -17.09
C LEU A 88 0.68 -12.74 -16.94
N LEU A 89 1.99 -12.99 -16.88
CA LEU A 89 2.53 -14.35 -16.69
C LEU A 89 2.13 -14.93 -15.34
N THR A 90 2.08 -14.13 -14.26
CA THR A 90 1.60 -14.60 -12.95
C THR A 90 0.15 -15.06 -12.96
N LEU A 91 -0.70 -14.54 -13.85
CA LEU A 91 -2.08 -15.02 -13.94
C LEU A 91 -2.16 -16.47 -14.42
N PHE A 92 -1.16 -16.96 -15.16
CA PHE A 92 -1.13 -18.32 -15.69
C PHE A 92 -0.24 -19.27 -14.90
N VAL A 93 0.89 -18.77 -14.38
CA VAL A 93 1.95 -19.58 -13.74
C VAL A 93 2.09 -19.29 -12.25
N GLY A 94 1.39 -18.27 -11.74
CA GLY A 94 1.48 -17.83 -10.35
C GLY A 94 1.01 -18.90 -9.37
N THR A 95 1.85 -19.21 -8.40
CA THR A 95 1.53 -20.07 -7.27
C THR A 95 1.05 -19.21 -6.09
N GLY A 96 0.08 -19.69 -5.32
CA GLY A 96 -0.26 -19.06 -4.04
C GLY A 96 0.91 -19.11 -3.05
N ALA A 97 1.06 -18.07 -2.22
CA ALA A 97 2.02 -18.08 -1.11
C ALA A 97 1.39 -17.54 0.18
N GLY A 98 1.56 -18.29 1.28
CA GLY A 98 1.09 -17.90 2.62
C GLY A 98 -0.36 -18.29 2.90
N THR A 99 -1.02 -17.59 3.84
CA THR A 99 -2.42 -17.78 4.28
C THR A 99 -3.47 -17.55 3.19
N ALA A 100 -3.03 -17.16 1.98
CA ALA A 100 -3.85 -16.99 0.79
C ALA A 100 -3.36 -17.95 -0.31
N GLU A 101 -3.54 -19.26 -0.11
CA GLU A 101 -3.37 -20.27 -1.18
C GLU A 101 -4.20 -19.94 -2.44
N SER A 102 -5.23 -19.09 -2.30
CA SER A 102 -6.10 -18.60 -3.38
C SER A 102 -5.60 -17.36 -4.15
N VAL A 103 -4.49 -16.74 -3.76
CA VAL A 103 -3.94 -15.53 -4.43
C VAL A 103 -2.75 -15.92 -5.29
N SER A 104 -2.94 -16.00 -6.59
CA SER A 104 -1.91 -16.31 -7.60
C SER A 104 -0.97 -15.12 -7.85
N GLY A 105 -0.38 -14.56 -6.78
CA GLY A 105 0.44 -13.35 -6.82
C GLY A 105 1.96 -13.59 -6.81
N TRP A 106 2.41 -14.83 -6.59
CA TRP A 106 3.83 -15.14 -6.40
C TRP A 106 4.36 -16.06 -7.51
N LEU A 107 5.56 -15.74 -8.00
CA LEU A 107 6.35 -16.61 -8.87
C LEU A 107 7.42 -17.30 -8.02
N ALA A 108 7.32 -18.63 -7.91
CA ALA A 108 8.36 -19.44 -7.29
C ALA A 108 9.47 -19.74 -8.32
N VAL A 109 10.66 -19.18 -8.10
CA VAL A 109 11.87 -19.45 -8.88
C VAL A 109 12.87 -20.17 -7.97
N GLY A 110 12.78 -21.50 -7.92
CA GLY A 110 13.58 -22.32 -7.00
C GLY A 110 13.25 -22.00 -5.53
N PRO A 111 14.25 -21.67 -4.68
CA PRO A 111 14.00 -21.32 -3.28
C PRO A 111 13.50 -19.89 -3.07
N VAL A 112 13.52 -19.04 -4.11
CA VAL A 112 13.13 -17.63 -4.02
C VAL A 112 11.72 -17.46 -4.55
N ARG A 113 10.90 -16.73 -3.79
CA ARG A 113 9.57 -16.29 -4.22
C ARG A 113 9.65 -14.81 -4.55
N ILE A 114 9.26 -14.46 -5.77
CA ILE A 114 9.24 -13.08 -6.25
C ILE A 114 7.78 -12.68 -6.44
N GLN A 115 7.42 -11.49 -5.97
CA GLN A 115 6.09 -10.92 -6.16
C GLN A 115 6.15 -9.84 -7.27
N PRO A 116 5.63 -10.11 -8.47
CA PRO A 116 5.72 -9.16 -9.59
C PRO A 116 5.02 -7.83 -9.36
N SER A 117 3.99 -7.78 -8.51
CA SER A 117 3.28 -6.55 -8.17
C SER A 117 4.16 -5.53 -7.44
N GLU A 118 5.14 -5.97 -6.66
CA GLU A 118 6.14 -5.10 -6.02
C GLU A 118 6.99 -4.39 -7.07
N PHE A 119 7.45 -5.13 -8.08
CA PHE A 119 8.21 -4.57 -9.20
C PHE A 119 7.35 -3.63 -10.06
N ALA A 120 6.08 -3.99 -10.29
CA ALA A 120 5.15 -3.19 -11.06
C ALA A 120 4.86 -1.82 -10.42
N LYS A 121 4.85 -1.69 -9.09
CA LYS A 121 4.71 -0.38 -8.41
C LYS A 121 5.83 0.57 -8.79
N ILE A 122 7.09 0.10 -8.76
CA ILE A 122 8.26 0.91 -9.16
C ILE A 122 8.16 1.26 -10.65
N ALA A 123 7.80 0.29 -11.49
CA ALA A 123 7.65 0.48 -12.92
C ALA A 123 6.57 1.53 -13.27
N VAL A 124 5.44 1.52 -12.56
CA VAL A 124 4.37 2.51 -12.68
C VAL A 124 4.84 3.90 -12.27
N ILE A 125 5.58 4.03 -11.16
CA ILE A 125 6.13 5.32 -10.71
C ILE A 125 7.03 5.90 -11.80
N LEU A 126 7.93 5.09 -12.38
CA LEU A 126 8.82 5.54 -13.47
C LEU A 126 8.04 5.94 -14.73
N MET A 127 7.04 5.15 -15.11
CA MET A 127 6.22 5.43 -16.30
C MET A 127 5.35 6.68 -16.11
N LEU A 128 4.75 6.87 -14.92
CA LEU A 128 4.01 8.07 -14.57
C LEU A 128 4.92 9.30 -14.56
N ALA A 129 6.12 9.20 -13.96
CA ALA A 129 7.10 10.27 -13.97
C ALA A 129 7.49 10.68 -15.41
N ARG A 130 7.68 9.70 -16.30
CA ARG A 130 7.94 9.95 -17.72
C ARG A 130 6.76 10.64 -18.43
N VAL A 131 5.54 10.15 -18.22
CA VAL A 131 4.33 10.70 -18.87
C VAL A 131 4.03 12.12 -18.39
N LEU A 132 4.07 12.35 -17.08
CA LEU A 132 3.77 13.64 -16.47
C LEU A 132 4.91 14.64 -16.68
N GLY A 133 6.18 14.18 -16.61
CA GLY A 133 7.35 15.03 -16.86
C GLY A 133 7.50 15.49 -18.31
N GLY A 134 6.86 14.80 -19.26
CA GLY A 134 6.82 15.22 -20.67
C GLY A 134 5.85 16.35 -20.98
N TRP A 135 5.00 16.77 -20.03
CA TRP A 135 4.02 17.83 -20.25
C TRP A 135 4.59 19.20 -19.86
N ARG A 136 4.29 20.22 -20.66
CA ARG A 136 4.66 21.61 -20.35
C ARG A 136 3.80 22.19 -19.22
N GLU A 137 2.55 21.79 -19.16
CA GLU A 137 1.57 22.22 -18.16
C GLU A 137 0.96 20.98 -17.49
N SER A 138 0.72 21.08 -16.18
CA SER A 138 0.10 20.00 -15.42
C SER A 138 -1.37 19.81 -15.83
N PRO A 139 -1.91 18.58 -15.74
CA PRO A 139 -3.29 18.32 -16.14
C PRO A 139 -4.24 19.07 -15.20
N GLN A 140 -4.97 20.04 -15.74
CA GLN A 140 -5.94 20.80 -14.94
C GLN A 140 -7.31 20.11 -14.88
N THR A 141 -7.63 19.35 -15.92
CA THR A 141 -8.97 18.80 -16.21
C THR A 141 -9.01 17.28 -16.05
N ILE A 142 -10.17 16.74 -15.67
CA ILE A 142 -10.40 15.28 -15.54
C ILE A 142 -10.09 14.51 -16.83
N TRP A 143 -10.44 15.08 -17.99
CA TRP A 143 -10.13 14.47 -19.28
C TRP A 143 -8.64 14.40 -19.54
N ALA A 144 -7.83 15.37 -19.09
CA ALA A 144 -6.39 15.32 -19.27
C ALA A 144 -5.73 14.15 -18.50
N LEU A 145 -6.42 13.57 -17.52
CA LEU A 145 -5.94 12.45 -16.73
C LEU A 145 -6.03 11.09 -17.42
N TRP A 146 -6.60 10.99 -18.63
CA TRP A 146 -6.79 9.69 -19.30
C TRP A 146 -5.48 8.91 -19.48
N LYS A 147 -4.36 9.60 -19.82
CA LYS A 147 -3.04 8.96 -19.98
C LYS A 147 -2.48 8.41 -18.66
N PRO A 148 -2.33 9.21 -17.58
CA PRO A 148 -1.83 8.69 -16.31
C PRO A 148 -2.78 7.65 -15.69
N ILE A 149 -4.10 7.82 -15.84
CA ILE A 149 -5.07 6.79 -15.43
C ILE A 149 -4.83 5.49 -16.21
N GLY A 150 -4.64 5.55 -17.52
CA GLY A 150 -4.37 4.36 -18.35
C GLY A 150 -3.09 3.62 -17.96
N VAL A 151 -2.02 4.34 -17.61
CA VAL A 151 -0.75 3.76 -17.12
C VAL A 151 -0.94 2.97 -15.82
N VAL A 152 -1.86 3.40 -14.96
CA VAL A 152 -2.09 2.75 -13.67
C VAL A 152 -3.13 1.64 -13.79
N LEU A 153 -4.18 1.88 -14.57
CA LEU A 153 -5.31 0.97 -14.72
C LEU A 153 -4.89 -0.38 -15.29
N LEU A 154 -3.92 -0.42 -16.22
CA LEU A 154 -3.45 -1.66 -16.82
C LEU A 154 -2.85 -2.64 -15.78
N PRO A 155 -1.77 -2.29 -15.03
CA PRO A 155 -1.23 -3.17 -14.00
C PRO A 155 -2.20 -3.37 -12.84
N MET A 156 -2.99 -2.36 -12.47
CA MET A 156 -4.02 -2.49 -11.43
C MET A 156 -5.05 -3.57 -11.81
N ALA A 157 -5.54 -3.58 -13.04
CA ALA A 157 -6.50 -4.58 -13.52
C ALA A 157 -5.89 -5.99 -13.52
N LEU A 158 -4.63 -6.14 -13.91
CA LEU A 158 -3.92 -7.42 -13.85
C LEU A 158 -3.77 -7.94 -12.42
N VAL A 159 -3.50 -7.05 -11.46
CA VAL A 159 -3.41 -7.41 -10.03
C VAL A 159 -4.79 -7.73 -9.44
N MET A 160 -5.83 -6.99 -9.83
CA MET A 160 -7.21 -7.31 -9.43
C MET A 160 -7.66 -8.68 -9.96
N ALA A 161 -7.14 -9.10 -11.12
CA ALA A 161 -7.37 -10.45 -11.65
C ALA A 161 -6.62 -11.55 -10.88
N GLN A 162 -5.66 -11.21 -10.00
CA GLN A 162 -4.94 -12.12 -9.09
C GLN A 162 -5.62 -12.24 -7.71
N PRO A 163 -6.93 -12.01 -7.63
CA PRO A 163 -7.67 -11.63 -6.39
C PRO A 163 -6.94 -10.81 -5.30
N ASP A 164 -5.94 -10.00 -5.63
CA ASP A 164 -5.19 -9.19 -4.65
C ASP A 164 -5.68 -7.74 -4.62
N LEU A 165 -6.80 -7.51 -3.94
CA LEU A 165 -7.40 -6.18 -3.79
C LEU A 165 -6.51 -5.21 -3.00
N GLY A 166 -5.74 -5.72 -2.02
CA GLY A 166 -4.88 -4.89 -1.18
C GLY A 166 -3.78 -4.23 -1.99
N THR A 167 -3.07 -5.03 -2.79
CA THR A 167 -2.02 -4.52 -3.66
C THR A 167 -2.57 -3.65 -4.81
N ALA A 168 -3.77 -3.97 -5.32
CA ALA A 168 -4.43 -3.13 -6.34
C ALA A 168 -4.70 -1.71 -5.85
N LEU A 169 -5.11 -1.52 -4.58
CA LEU A 169 -5.38 -0.19 -4.01
C LEU A 169 -4.12 0.68 -3.91
N VAL A 170 -2.93 0.08 -3.77
CA VAL A 170 -1.67 0.82 -3.70
C VAL A 170 -1.39 1.56 -5.01
N PHE A 171 -1.78 0.99 -6.16
CA PHE A 171 -1.65 1.66 -7.46
C PHE A 171 -2.46 2.96 -7.54
N SER A 172 -3.67 2.98 -6.96
CA SER A 172 -4.48 4.20 -6.86
C SER A 172 -3.81 5.27 -6.00
N SER A 173 -3.20 4.88 -4.87
CA SER A 173 -2.45 5.79 -4.02
C SER A 173 -1.22 6.37 -4.73
N ILE A 174 -0.49 5.55 -5.49
CA ILE A 174 0.64 5.99 -6.33
C ILE A 174 0.17 7.02 -7.37
N LEU A 175 -0.95 6.74 -8.06
CA LEU A 175 -1.52 7.67 -9.04
C LEU A 175 -1.79 9.04 -8.41
N LEU A 176 -2.50 9.07 -7.28
CA LEU A 176 -2.89 10.30 -6.59
C LEU A 176 -1.66 11.08 -6.12
N ALA A 177 -0.66 10.40 -5.55
CA ALA A 177 0.59 11.02 -5.15
C ALA A 177 1.33 11.63 -6.34
N CYS A 178 1.52 10.87 -7.43
CA CYS A 178 2.19 11.39 -8.63
C CYS A 178 1.45 12.58 -9.26
N LEU A 179 0.12 12.55 -9.29
CA LEU A 179 -0.68 13.66 -9.83
C LEU A 179 -0.60 14.92 -8.95
N PHE A 180 -0.62 14.77 -7.62
CA PHE A 180 -0.40 15.90 -6.71
C PHE A 180 0.99 16.51 -6.91
N TRP A 181 2.04 15.68 -6.96
CA TRP A 181 3.41 16.15 -7.18
C TRP A 181 3.62 16.78 -8.56
N ALA A 182 2.88 16.31 -9.57
CA ALA A 182 2.85 16.94 -10.89
C ALA A 182 2.14 18.30 -10.91
N GLY A 183 1.52 18.74 -9.81
CA GLY A 183 0.82 20.02 -9.72
C GLY A 183 -0.61 20.00 -10.26
N THR A 184 -1.28 18.84 -10.20
CA THR A 184 -2.72 18.73 -10.49
C THR A 184 -3.51 19.42 -9.38
N PRO A 185 -4.54 20.24 -9.69
CA PRO A 185 -5.33 20.90 -8.66
C PRO A 185 -5.98 19.93 -7.67
N LEU A 186 -5.99 20.31 -6.38
CA LEU A 186 -6.63 19.53 -5.32
C LEU A 186 -8.12 19.22 -5.60
N ALA A 187 -8.82 20.14 -6.27
CA ALA A 187 -10.20 19.93 -6.69
C ALA A 187 -10.32 18.76 -7.69
N THR A 188 -9.47 18.72 -8.72
CA THR A 188 -9.45 17.63 -9.71
C THR A 188 -9.14 16.28 -9.05
N LEU A 189 -8.19 16.26 -8.10
CA LEU A 189 -7.87 15.06 -7.32
C LEU A 189 -9.04 14.60 -6.44
N PHE A 190 -9.72 15.54 -5.78
CA PHE A 190 -10.93 15.25 -5.01
C PHE A 190 -12.03 14.64 -5.90
N PHE A 191 -12.27 15.22 -7.08
CA PHE A 191 -13.26 14.68 -8.01
C PHE A 191 -12.87 13.32 -8.58
N LEU A 192 -11.57 13.02 -8.74
CA LEU A 192 -11.10 11.69 -9.12
C LEU A 192 -11.42 10.64 -8.05
N ILE A 193 -11.32 11.01 -6.76
CA ILE A 193 -11.60 10.12 -5.61
C ILE A 193 -13.11 10.03 -5.34
N SER A 194 -13.89 11.04 -5.72
CA SER A 194 -15.32 11.14 -5.39
C SER A 194 -16.15 9.87 -5.65
N PRO A 195 -15.98 9.12 -6.77
CA PRO A 195 -16.79 7.92 -7.01
C PRO A 195 -16.55 6.82 -5.96
N VAL A 196 -15.34 6.72 -5.41
CA VAL A 196 -15.02 5.76 -4.34
C VAL A 196 -15.77 6.12 -3.05
N ILE A 197 -15.79 7.41 -2.70
CA ILE A 197 -16.55 7.91 -1.54
C ILE A 197 -18.05 7.67 -1.77
N GLY A 198 -18.56 7.98 -2.97
CA GLY A 198 -19.94 7.70 -3.35
C GLY A 198 -20.30 6.22 -3.24
N LEU A 199 -19.40 5.31 -3.64
CA LEU A 199 -19.58 3.87 -3.50
C LEU A 199 -19.73 3.47 -2.03
N PHE A 200 -18.88 3.97 -1.12
CA PHE A 200 -19.01 3.67 0.31
C PHE A 200 -20.29 4.24 0.93
N LEU A 201 -20.67 5.47 0.57
CA LEU A 201 -21.88 6.11 1.12
C LEU A 201 -23.17 5.47 0.59
N SER A 202 -23.12 4.77 -0.55
CA SER A 202 -24.27 4.09 -1.15
C SER A 202 -24.92 3.02 -0.25
N ILE A 203 -24.22 2.57 0.79
CA ILE A 203 -24.76 1.67 1.82
C ILE A 203 -26.03 2.28 2.45
N ASN A 204 -26.10 3.61 2.57
CA ASN A 204 -27.29 4.32 3.03
C ASN A 204 -27.76 5.32 1.97
N VAL A 205 -28.93 5.05 1.39
CA VAL A 205 -29.52 5.85 0.29
C VAL A 205 -29.66 7.34 0.65
N TRP A 206 -29.98 7.66 1.91
CA TRP A 206 -30.11 9.05 2.36
C TRP A 206 -28.76 9.76 2.41
N LEU A 207 -27.73 9.11 2.96
CA LEU A 207 -26.36 9.66 2.99
C LEU A 207 -25.80 9.83 1.58
N TRP A 208 -26.04 8.84 0.71
CA TRP A 208 -25.63 8.90 -0.68
C TRP A 208 -26.33 10.02 -1.46
N GLY A 209 -27.65 10.16 -1.29
CA GLY A 209 -28.42 11.25 -1.91
C GLY A 209 -27.92 12.62 -1.46
N ALA A 210 -27.69 12.80 -0.16
CA ALA A 210 -27.11 14.04 0.38
C ALA A 210 -25.71 14.31 -0.19
N TYR A 211 -24.87 13.28 -0.30
CA TYR A 211 -23.53 13.39 -0.90
C TYR A 211 -23.56 13.86 -2.36
N ILE A 212 -24.45 13.29 -3.19
CA ILE A 212 -24.59 13.70 -4.59
C ILE A 212 -25.01 15.18 -4.70
N VAL A 213 -25.93 15.63 -3.85
CA VAL A 213 -26.34 17.05 -3.82
C VAL A 213 -25.18 17.96 -3.41
N ILE A 214 -24.43 17.60 -2.37
CA ILE A 214 -23.24 18.35 -1.93
C ILE A 214 -22.19 18.39 -3.03
N LEU A 215 -21.94 17.27 -3.70
CA LEU A 215 -20.99 17.18 -4.81
C LEU A 215 -21.41 18.09 -5.98
N ALA A 216 -22.71 18.21 -6.26
CA ALA A 216 -23.24 19.07 -7.31
C ALA A 216 -23.03 20.55 -7.00
N LEU A 217 -23.30 20.94 -5.75
CA LEU A 217 -23.03 22.29 -5.28
C LEU A 217 -21.51 22.60 -5.29
N ALA A 218 -20.69 21.64 -4.86
CA ALA A 218 -19.23 21.79 -4.88
C ALA A 218 -18.68 21.94 -6.31
N LEU A 219 -19.18 21.18 -7.29
CA LEU A 219 -18.82 21.34 -8.70
C LEU A 219 -19.18 22.74 -9.22
N GLY A 220 -20.38 23.23 -8.90
CA GLY A 220 -20.85 24.56 -9.31
C GLY A 220 -20.06 25.71 -8.67
N TYR A 221 -19.68 25.58 -7.40
CA TYR A 221 -19.04 26.64 -6.62
C TYR A 221 -17.51 26.66 -6.74
N LEU A 222 -16.84 25.50 -6.61
CA LEU A 222 -15.38 25.42 -6.49
C LEU A 222 -14.67 25.25 -7.83
N TYR A 223 -15.29 24.57 -8.78
CA TYR A 223 -14.59 24.06 -9.96
C TYR A 223 -14.99 24.75 -11.26
N LYS A 224 -16.15 25.43 -11.30
CA LYS A 224 -16.76 26.05 -12.50
C LYS A 224 -16.41 25.30 -13.81
N PRO A 225 -16.62 23.98 -13.87
CA PRO A 225 -16.12 23.17 -14.97
C PRO A 225 -16.88 23.44 -16.26
N TYR A 226 -16.27 23.04 -17.38
CA TYR A 226 -17.04 22.80 -18.60
C TYR A 226 -18.17 21.80 -18.31
N LEU A 227 -19.35 22.04 -18.90
CA LEU A 227 -20.57 21.25 -18.64
C LEU A 227 -20.32 19.73 -18.79
N SER A 228 -19.51 19.33 -19.76
CA SER A 228 -19.16 17.93 -20.01
C SER A 228 -18.40 17.27 -18.85
N GLU A 229 -17.51 17.99 -18.18
CA GLU A 229 -16.76 17.47 -17.03
C GLU A 229 -17.67 17.27 -15.82
N GLY A 230 -18.51 18.28 -15.52
CA GLY A 230 -19.47 18.19 -14.43
C GLY A 230 -20.44 17.02 -14.61
N VAL A 231 -20.98 16.85 -15.82
CA VAL A 231 -21.84 15.70 -16.15
C VAL A 231 -21.09 14.39 -16.01
N THR A 232 -19.84 14.30 -16.48
CA THR A 232 -19.05 13.06 -16.39
C THR A 232 -18.78 12.67 -14.94
N ILE A 233 -18.37 13.61 -14.09
CA ILE A 233 -18.12 13.35 -12.66
C ILE A 233 -19.41 12.89 -11.97
N MET A 234 -20.55 13.52 -12.29
CA MET A 234 -21.86 13.13 -11.76
C MET A 234 -22.26 11.72 -12.18
N VAL A 235 -22.17 11.42 -13.47
CA VAL A 235 -22.48 10.08 -14.00
C VAL A 235 -21.59 9.03 -13.34
N MET A 236 -20.29 9.29 -13.19
CA MET A 236 -19.36 8.37 -12.53
C MET A 236 -19.74 8.09 -11.07
N ASN A 237 -20.14 9.12 -10.31
CA ASN A 237 -20.58 8.96 -8.92
C ASN A 237 -21.92 8.21 -8.81
N VAL A 238 -22.86 8.49 -9.71
CA VAL A 238 -24.14 7.77 -9.76
C VAL A 238 -23.91 6.30 -10.10
N VAL A 239 -23.11 6.02 -11.14
CA VAL A 239 -22.75 4.65 -11.54
C VAL A 239 -22.05 3.93 -10.39
N ALA A 240 -21.06 4.54 -9.74
CA ALA A 240 -20.34 3.93 -8.62
C ALA A 240 -21.28 3.56 -7.46
N GLY A 241 -22.25 4.42 -7.12
CA GLY A 241 -23.27 4.10 -6.12
C GLY A 241 -24.17 2.94 -6.52
N THR A 242 -24.62 2.88 -7.77
CA THR A 242 -25.50 1.79 -8.25
C THR A 242 -24.78 0.44 -8.37
N VAL A 243 -23.48 0.43 -8.66
CA VAL A 243 -22.66 -0.79 -8.81
C VAL A 243 -22.28 -1.39 -7.46
N ALA A 244 -22.36 -0.63 -6.36
CA ALA A 244 -21.98 -1.08 -5.03
C ALA A 244 -22.70 -2.35 -4.58
N LEU A 245 -24.02 -2.45 -4.78
CA LEU A 245 -24.82 -3.63 -4.40
C LEU A 245 -24.48 -4.87 -5.24
N PRO A 246 -24.45 -4.82 -6.59
CA PRO A 246 -23.96 -5.91 -7.41
C PRO A 246 -22.54 -6.36 -7.05
N LEU A 247 -21.65 -5.40 -6.78
CA LEU A 247 -20.27 -5.68 -6.39
C LEU A 247 -20.23 -6.42 -5.05
N TRP A 248 -20.95 -5.92 -4.04
CA TRP A 248 -21.07 -6.56 -2.74
C TRP A 248 -21.58 -8.00 -2.87
N ASN A 249 -22.61 -8.24 -3.66
CA ASN A 249 -23.16 -9.57 -3.83
C ASN A 249 -22.18 -10.56 -4.46
N LYS A 250 -21.29 -10.10 -5.36
CA LYS A 250 -20.22 -10.89 -5.98
C LYS A 250 -19.03 -11.17 -5.06
N LEU A 251 -18.85 -10.44 -3.97
CA LEU A 251 -17.76 -10.69 -3.03
C LEU A 251 -17.95 -12.04 -2.34
N GLU A 252 -16.84 -12.77 -2.19
CA GLU A 252 -16.79 -14.03 -1.45
C GLU A 252 -17.12 -13.82 0.04
N THR A 253 -17.62 -14.86 0.70
CA THR A 253 -18.03 -14.76 2.12
C THR A 253 -16.89 -14.30 3.03
N TYR A 254 -15.65 -14.75 2.78
CA TYR A 254 -14.48 -14.31 3.54
C TYR A 254 -14.16 -12.81 3.32
N GLN A 255 -14.38 -12.28 2.11
CA GLN A 255 -14.15 -10.88 1.79
C GLN A 255 -15.17 -9.99 2.51
N LYS A 256 -16.46 -10.38 2.46
CA LYS A 256 -17.53 -9.71 3.22
C LYS A 256 -17.25 -9.72 4.71
N ASN A 257 -16.85 -10.87 5.27
CA ASN A 257 -16.54 -10.99 6.69
C ASN A 257 -15.37 -10.09 7.11
N ARG A 258 -14.33 -9.93 6.28
CA ARG A 258 -13.25 -8.96 6.55
C ARG A 258 -13.76 -7.52 6.64
N PHE A 259 -14.68 -7.11 5.76
CA PHE A 259 -15.29 -5.77 5.82
C PHE A 259 -16.17 -5.58 7.06
N LEU A 260 -17.00 -6.57 7.41
CA LEU A 260 -17.88 -6.48 8.57
C LEU A 260 -17.10 -6.45 9.89
N VAL A 261 -16.09 -7.32 10.02
CA VAL A 261 -15.21 -7.37 11.19
C VAL A 261 -14.36 -6.10 11.33
N PHE A 262 -14.00 -5.44 10.23
CA PHE A 262 -13.32 -4.15 10.29
C PHE A 262 -14.19 -3.07 10.95
N LEU A 263 -15.50 -3.04 10.64
CA LEU A 263 -16.47 -2.10 11.22
C LEU A 263 -16.80 -2.47 12.67
N ASP A 264 -17.05 -3.76 12.93
CA ASP A 264 -17.33 -4.29 14.25
C ASP A 264 -16.59 -5.62 14.48
N PRO A 265 -15.46 -5.60 15.19
CA PRO A 265 -14.68 -6.80 15.48
C PRO A 265 -15.41 -7.80 16.38
N SER A 266 -16.48 -7.38 17.07
CA SER A 266 -17.23 -8.22 18.01
C SER A 266 -18.17 -9.21 17.33
N ILE A 267 -18.42 -9.05 16.02
CA ILE A 267 -19.27 -9.94 15.22
C ILE A 267 -18.68 -11.35 15.13
N ASP A 268 -17.35 -11.47 15.03
CA ASP A 268 -16.66 -12.76 14.99
C ASP A 268 -15.37 -12.73 15.82
N PRO A 269 -15.47 -12.78 17.17
CA PRO A 269 -14.32 -12.65 18.04
C PRO A 269 -13.34 -13.83 18.00
N ARG A 270 -13.77 -14.98 17.46
CA ARG A 270 -12.99 -16.23 17.43
C ARG A 270 -12.50 -16.60 16.04
N GLY A 271 -13.09 -16.05 14.98
CA GLY A 271 -12.65 -16.21 13.59
C GLY A 271 -11.93 -14.97 13.08
N ALA A 272 -12.53 -14.25 12.13
CA ALA A 272 -11.87 -13.17 11.41
C ALA A 272 -11.51 -11.95 12.30
N GLY A 273 -12.24 -11.72 13.40
CA GLY A 273 -11.98 -10.62 14.35
C GLY A 273 -10.94 -10.94 15.42
N TYR A 274 -10.58 -12.21 15.60
CA TYR A 274 -9.66 -12.65 16.64
C TYR A 274 -8.31 -11.93 16.55
N ASN A 275 -7.70 -11.90 15.36
CA ASN A 275 -6.38 -11.29 15.16
C ASN A 275 -6.38 -9.79 15.45
N LEU A 276 -7.46 -9.10 15.06
CA LEU A 276 -7.61 -7.65 15.27
C LEU A 276 -7.78 -7.33 16.76
N ILE A 277 -8.60 -8.12 17.48
CA ILE A 277 -8.80 -7.96 18.93
C ILE A 277 -7.49 -8.24 19.67
N GLN A 278 -6.80 -9.35 19.36
CA GLN A 278 -5.54 -9.71 20.00
C GLN A 278 -4.45 -8.67 19.77
N SER A 279 -4.42 -8.07 18.57
CA SER A 279 -3.47 -6.99 18.26
C SER A 279 -3.72 -5.75 19.12
N ARG A 280 -5.00 -5.38 19.32
CA ARG A 280 -5.38 -4.27 20.21
C ARG A 280 -5.02 -4.58 21.66
N VAL A 281 -5.25 -5.80 22.13
CA VAL A 281 -4.90 -6.25 23.48
C VAL A 281 -3.38 -6.25 23.68
N ALA A 282 -2.61 -6.71 22.71
CA ALA A 282 -1.15 -6.72 22.75
C ALA A 282 -0.60 -5.30 22.91
N ILE A 283 -1.02 -4.36 22.06
CA ILE A 283 -0.65 -2.94 22.15
C ILE A 283 -1.06 -2.35 23.52
N GLY A 284 -2.29 -2.60 23.96
CA GLY A 284 -2.78 -2.10 25.26
C GLY A 284 -2.01 -2.66 26.46
N SER A 285 -1.54 -3.90 26.37
CA SER A 285 -0.82 -4.56 27.45
C SER A 285 0.62 -4.10 27.63
N GLY A 286 1.21 -3.42 26.63
CA GLY A 286 2.57 -2.86 26.73
C GLY A 286 2.67 -1.62 27.63
N GLY A 287 1.55 -0.96 27.96
CA GLY A 287 1.58 0.24 28.81
C GLY A 287 2.49 1.35 28.24
N TRP A 288 3.08 2.17 29.12
CA TRP A 288 3.93 3.29 28.70
C TRP A 288 5.33 2.86 28.22
N TYR A 289 5.94 1.90 28.92
CA TYR A 289 7.35 1.52 28.74
C TYR A 289 7.57 0.20 28.01
N GLY A 290 6.50 -0.57 27.78
CA GLY A 290 6.59 -1.91 27.21
C GLY A 290 6.84 -2.98 28.25
N LYS A 291 6.74 -4.24 27.81
CA LYS A 291 7.07 -5.41 28.64
C LYS A 291 8.54 -5.80 28.59
N GLY A 292 9.33 -5.22 27.69
CA GLY A 292 10.72 -5.61 27.46
C GLY A 292 10.90 -6.40 26.17
N PHE A 293 12.09 -6.30 25.59
CA PHE A 293 12.45 -6.98 24.34
C PHE A 293 12.41 -8.49 24.54
N THR A 294 11.66 -9.21 23.68
CA THR A 294 11.39 -10.67 23.77
C THR A 294 10.53 -11.15 24.95
N GLU A 295 10.01 -10.24 25.77
CA GLU A 295 9.21 -10.55 26.96
C GLU A 295 7.69 -10.35 26.75
N GLY A 296 7.26 -10.10 25.51
CA GLY A 296 5.85 -9.99 25.13
C GLY A 296 5.05 -11.27 25.42
N THR A 297 4.05 -11.19 26.30
CA THR A 297 3.24 -12.32 26.74
C THR A 297 2.24 -12.81 25.68
N GLN A 298 1.64 -11.89 24.90
CA GLN A 298 0.64 -12.26 23.88
C GLN A 298 1.32 -12.93 22.68
N LYS A 299 2.53 -12.44 22.37
CA LYS A 299 3.43 -13.01 21.38
C LYS A 299 3.89 -14.43 21.73
N ARG A 300 4.48 -14.60 22.93
CA ARG A 300 5.07 -15.87 23.41
C ARG A 300 4.10 -17.04 23.41
N LEU A 301 2.83 -16.79 23.70
CA LEU A 301 1.77 -17.79 23.78
C LEU A 301 1.08 -18.06 22.43
N ALA A 302 1.61 -17.51 21.32
CA ALA A 302 1.09 -17.68 19.96
C ALA A 302 -0.40 -17.28 19.80
N PHE A 303 -0.90 -16.37 20.64
CA PHE A 303 -2.28 -15.87 20.55
C PHE A 303 -2.50 -14.94 19.35
N LEU A 304 -1.42 -14.49 18.72
CA LEU A 304 -1.45 -13.83 17.42
C LEU A 304 -0.95 -14.82 16.37
N PRO A 305 -1.78 -15.30 15.43
CA PRO A 305 -1.27 -15.97 14.24
C PRO A 305 -0.59 -14.93 13.32
N GLU A 306 0.53 -15.30 12.71
CA GLU A 306 1.31 -14.48 11.75
C GLU A 306 1.89 -13.16 12.30
N GLN A 307 2.51 -13.21 13.49
CA GLN A 307 3.16 -12.07 14.17
C GLN A 307 4.29 -11.40 13.36
N HIS A 308 4.86 -12.11 12.37
CA HIS A 308 6.03 -11.67 11.62
C HIS A 308 5.68 -10.87 10.36
N THR A 309 4.42 -10.88 9.90
CA THR A 309 3.99 -10.15 8.70
C THR A 309 3.00 -9.05 9.06
N ASP A 310 1.78 -9.42 9.44
CA ASP A 310 0.63 -8.50 9.41
C ASP A 310 0.47 -7.74 10.75
N PHE A 311 1.11 -8.25 11.82
CA PHE A 311 0.94 -7.74 13.19
C PHE A 311 2.24 -7.35 13.89
N ILE A 312 3.33 -7.12 13.14
CA ILE A 312 4.64 -6.74 13.71
C ILE A 312 4.56 -5.44 14.54
N PHE A 313 3.69 -4.50 14.16
CA PHE A 313 3.48 -3.27 14.91
C PHE A 313 2.81 -3.51 16.28
N ALA A 314 1.96 -4.55 16.39
CA ALA A 314 1.39 -4.94 17.68
C ALA A 314 2.46 -5.46 18.64
N VAL A 315 3.48 -6.17 18.11
CA VAL A 315 4.65 -6.61 18.87
C VAL A 315 5.48 -5.41 19.34
N VAL A 316 5.67 -4.39 18.49
CA VAL A 316 6.36 -3.14 18.89
C VAL A 316 5.62 -2.48 20.06
N GLY A 317 4.30 -2.36 19.97
CA GLY A 317 3.48 -1.78 21.03
C GLY A 317 3.49 -2.59 22.33
N GLU A 318 3.56 -3.92 22.26
CA GLU A 318 3.65 -4.77 23.45
C GLU A 318 5.03 -4.68 24.12
N GLU A 319 6.12 -4.76 23.34
CA GLU A 319 7.48 -4.87 23.88
C GLU A 319 8.11 -3.53 24.27
N TRP A 320 7.83 -2.47 23.51
CA TRP A 320 8.39 -1.13 23.72
C TRP A 320 7.36 -0.10 24.21
N GLY A 321 6.10 -0.51 24.36
CA GLY A 321 5.03 0.32 24.90
C GLY A 321 4.69 1.52 24.03
N PHE A 322 3.98 2.47 24.63
CA PHE A 322 3.58 3.71 23.98
C PHE A 322 4.77 4.53 23.48
N ILE A 323 5.86 4.62 24.26
CA ILE A 323 7.03 5.44 23.90
C ILE A 323 7.70 4.87 22.65
N GLY A 324 7.96 3.56 22.59
CA GLY A 324 8.58 2.94 21.42
C GLY A 324 7.70 3.01 20.18
N ALA A 325 6.41 2.71 20.32
CA ALA A 325 5.45 2.85 19.22
C ALA A 325 5.39 4.30 18.69
N GLY A 326 5.39 5.29 19.59
CA GLY A 326 5.42 6.71 19.24
C GLY A 326 6.69 7.12 18.51
N LEU A 327 7.86 6.67 18.97
CA LEU A 327 9.14 6.93 18.29
C LEU A 327 9.18 6.36 16.88
N VAL A 328 8.65 5.15 16.68
CA VAL A 328 8.54 4.55 15.34
C VAL A 328 7.65 5.39 14.44
N LEU A 329 6.48 5.84 14.92
CA LEU A 329 5.58 6.70 14.15
C LEU A 329 6.22 8.03 13.79
N VAL A 330 6.93 8.67 14.73
CA VAL A 330 7.68 9.92 14.47
C VAL A 330 8.78 9.71 13.45
N ALA A 331 9.46 8.56 13.45
CA ALA A 331 10.49 8.26 12.47
C ALA A 331 9.92 8.02 11.05
N PHE A 332 8.64 7.68 10.91
CA PHE A 332 7.95 7.56 9.61
C PHE A 332 7.35 8.87 9.09
N ALA A 333 7.27 9.91 9.92
CA ALA A 333 6.68 11.22 9.58
C ALA A 333 7.69 12.16 8.91
#